data_AF-A0A856MFK3-F1
#
_entry.id   AF-A0A856MFK3-F1
#
_cell.length_a   1.000
_cell.length_b   1.000
_cell.length_c   1.000
_cell.angle_alpha   90.00
_cell.angle_beta   90.00
_cell.angle_gamma   90.00
#
_symmetry.space_group_name_H-M   'P 1'
#
loop_
_entity.id
_entity.type
_entity.pdbx_description
1 polymer ?
#
loop_
_entity_poly.entity_id
_entity_poly.type
_entity_poly.pdbx_seq_one_letter_code
_entity_poly.pdbx_strand_id
1 'polypeptide(L)'
;MKLNSTVLLTLILLVLMLGAGSVSAFWGFTLGSAALKGVTAPDARPTSKFSSAKSAKEQHAGVAFLKENEILKIVKSRIEGKTKAAKSRKKGDDDEQVNTSKLKKDEKSTPAAEQEKPQEGFPINAQSEGVNLSVQSARFSGGALLLKVQMQNKGKDSVRFLYSFLDVSDDKGRTLSASTEGLPSELPVNGPSVSGTVSIPAPLLDNVKRISLALTDYPAQRLRLEVSNIPVER
;
A
#
# COMPACT_ATOMS: atom_id res chain seq x y z
N MET A 1 -44.08 53.20 -27.92
CA MET A 1 -43.86 52.19 -28.98
C MET A 1 -44.26 50.83 -28.41
N LYS A 2 -45.20 50.11 -29.04
CA LYS A 2 -45.63 48.79 -28.55
C LYS A 2 -44.49 47.79 -28.83
N LEU A 3 -43.90 47.23 -27.78
CA LEU A 3 -42.83 46.24 -27.92
C LEU A 3 -43.45 44.89 -28.37
N ASN A 4 -42.85 44.28 -29.38
CA ASN A 4 -43.28 42.97 -29.88
C ASN A 4 -43.05 41.91 -28.80
N SER A 5 -44.09 41.13 -28.47
CA SER A 5 -44.05 40.13 -27.40
C SER A 5 -42.95 39.07 -27.62
N THR A 6 -42.69 38.70 -28.88
CA THR A 6 -41.59 37.80 -29.25
C THR A 6 -40.22 38.40 -28.92
N VAL A 7 -40.02 39.70 -29.17
CA VAL A 7 -38.75 40.39 -28.86
C VAL A 7 -38.53 40.45 -27.35
N LEU A 8 -39.61 40.69 -26.59
CA LEU A 8 -39.56 40.68 -25.12
C LEU A 8 -39.20 39.29 -24.58
N LEU A 9 -39.80 38.23 -25.13
CA LEU A 9 -39.49 36.84 -24.74
C LEU A 9 -38.03 36.49 -25.03
N THR A 10 -37.50 36.83 -26.21
CA THR A 10 -36.10 36.56 -26.56
C THR A 10 -35.11 37.34 -25.69
N LEU A 11 -35.45 38.57 -25.31
CA LEU A 11 -34.62 39.37 -24.42
C LEU A 11 -34.54 38.74 -23.02
N ILE A 12 -35.68 38.28 -22.50
CA ILE A 12 -35.74 37.60 -21.19
C ILE A 12 -34.94 36.30 -21.24
N LEU A 13 -35.09 35.50 -22.30
CA LEU A 13 -34.37 34.24 -22.46
C LEU A 13 -32.84 34.47 -22.51
N LEU A 14 -32.41 35.51 -23.24
CA LEU A 14 -30.99 35.89 -23.32
C LEU A 14 -30.43 36.28 -21.95
N VAL A 15 -31.13 37.13 -21.20
CA VAL A 15 -30.72 37.54 -19.85
C VAL A 15 -30.66 36.33 -18.90
N LEU A 16 -31.59 35.39 -19.01
CA LEU A 16 -31.60 34.17 -18.21
C LEU A 16 -30.38 33.28 -18.50
N MET A 17 -30.02 33.12 -19.78
CA MET A 17 -28.84 32.34 -20.19
C MET A 17 -27.54 32.96 -19.69
N LEU A 18 -27.40 34.30 -19.80
CA LEU A 18 -26.23 35.00 -19.27
C LEU A 18 -26.16 34.94 -17.74
N GLY A 19 -27.30 35.04 -17.06
CA GLY A 19 -27.37 34.95 -15.60
C GLY A 19 -26.95 33.58 -15.09
N ALA A 20 -27.53 32.51 -15.64
CA ALA A 20 -27.21 31.13 -15.25
C ALA A 20 -25.74 30.78 -15.54
N GLY A 21 -25.21 31.16 -16.71
CA GLY A 21 -23.81 30.94 -17.06
C GLY A 21 -22.83 31.64 -16.10
N SER A 22 -23.16 32.87 -15.69
CA SER A 22 -22.30 33.65 -14.78
C SER A 22 -22.24 33.03 -13.38
N VAL A 23 -23.38 32.62 -12.82
CA VAL A 23 -23.44 31.98 -11.49
C VAL A 23 -22.69 30.65 -11.48
N SER A 24 -22.86 29.84 -12.53
CA SER A 24 -22.12 28.57 -12.67
C SER A 24 -20.61 28.77 -12.82
N ALA A 25 -20.17 29.83 -13.53
CA ALA A 25 -18.75 30.15 -13.66
C ALA A 25 -18.13 30.57 -12.32
N PHE A 26 -18.82 31.41 -11.54
CA PHE A 26 -18.36 31.82 -10.21
C PHE A 26 -18.24 30.62 -9.26
N TRP A 27 -19.26 29.77 -9.19
CA TRP A 27 -19.19 28.56 -8.36
C TRP A 27 -18.14 27.57 -8.84
N GLY A 28 -18.04 27.33 -10.15
CA GLY A 28 -17.00 26.48 -10.73
C GLY A 28 -15.58 26.97 -10.44
N PHE A 29 -15.34 28.28 -10.51
CA PHE A 29 -14.05 28.89 -10.20
C PHE A 29 -13.72 28.79 -8.70
N THR A 30 -14.68 29.03 -7.81
CA THR A 30 -14.45 28.89 -6.37
C THR A 30 -14.17 27.44 -5.98
N LEU A 31 -14.88 26.46 -6.57
CA LEU A 31 -14.65 25.04 -6.31
C LEU A 31 -13.32 24.56 -6.89
N GLY A 32 -12.97 24.99 -8.11
CA GLY A 32 -11.69 24.70 -8.75
C GLY A 32 -10.52 25.28 -7.96
N SER A 33 -10.59 26.55 -7.55
CA SER A 33 -9.53 27.18 -6.75
C SER A 33 -9.41 26.59 -5.34
N ALA A 34 -10.51 26.12 -4.74
CA ALA A 34 -10.48 25.38 -3.49
C ALA A 34 -9.79 24.01 -3.64
N ALA A 35 -9.99 23.31 -4.76
CA ALA A 35 -9.30 22.05 -5.05
C ALA A 35 -7.78 22.24 -5.19
N LEU A 36 -7.33 23.36 -5.76
CA LEU A 36 -5.90 23.68 -5.87
C LEU A 36 -5.26 24.13 -4.54
N LYS A 37 -6.05 24.64 -3.58
CA LYS A 37 -5.53 25.02 -2.25
C LYS A 37 -5.12 23.83 -1.37
N GLY A 38 -5.56 22.62 -1.68
CA GLY A 38 -5.11 21.39 -1.00
C GLY A 38 -3.73 20.89 -1.46
N VAL A 39 -3.14 21.48 -2.50
CA VAL A 39 -1.84 21.08 -3.08
C VAL A 39 -0.80 22.19 -2.95
N THR A 40 -0.80 22.92 -1.83
CA THR A 40 0.37 23.74 -1.47
C THR A 40 1.42 22.80 -0.89
N ALA A 41 2.36 22.37 -1.73
CA ALA A 41 3.57 21.72 -1.24
C ALA A 41 4.20 22.62 -0.16
N PRO A 42 4.59 22.07 1.01
CA PRO A 42 5.28 22.85 2.02
C PRO A 42 6.53 23.47 1.37
N ASP A 43 6.66 24.79 1.48
CA ASP A 43 7.85 25.51 0.99
C ASP A 43 9.08 24.92 1.70
N ALA A 44 9.86 24.13 0.96
CA ALA A 44 11.01 23.38 1.46
C ALA A 44 12.27 24.24 1.62
N ARG A 45 12.11 25.56 1.81
CA ARG A 45 13.22 26.49 2.04
C ARG A 45 13.50 26.59 3.55
N PRO A 46 14.62 26.05 4.06
CA PRO A 46 14.96 26.05 5.48
C PRO A 46 15.30 27.46 6.06
N THR A 47 15.12 28.53 5.28
CA THR A 47 15.53 29.90 5.65
C THR A 47 14.39 30.92 5.66
N SER A 48 13.15 30.50 5.38
CA SER A 48 11.98 31.36 5.55
C SER A 48 11.58 31.39 7.03
N LYS A 49 12.06 32.42 7.73
CA LYS A 49 11.73 32.73 9.11
C LYS A 49 10.20 32.75 9.29
N PHE A 50 9.69 31.95 10.22
CA PHE A 50 8.30 31.96 10.68
C PHE A 50 7.88 33.39 11.04
N SER A 51 7.20 34.09 10.12
CA SER A 51 6.59 35.37 10.42
C SER A 51 5.39 35.09 11.31
N SER A 52 5.46 35.61 12.53
CA SER A 52 4.41 35.65 13.53
C SER A 52 3.08 36.13 12.94
N ALA A 53 2.17 35.20 12.65
CA ALA A 53 0.76 35.49 12.52
C ALA A 53 0.09 35.22 13.87
N LYS A 54 -0.20 36.32 14.57
CA LYS A 54 -1.01 36.34 15.79
C LYS A 54 -2.45 35.97 15.42
N SER A 55 -3.06 35.12 16.27
CA SER A 55 -4.49 34.81 16.35
C SER A 55 -5.01 33.62 15.52
N ALA A 56 -4.77 32.40 16.02
CA ALA A 56 -5.78 31.35 16.02
C ALA A 56 -5.56 30.49 17.28
N LYS A 57 -6.55 30.51 18.16
CA LYS A 57 -6.58 29.70 19.39
C LYS A 57 -6.94 28.26 18.99
N GLU A 58 -5.97 27.53 18.44
CA GLU A 58 -6.07 26.08 18.35
C GLU A 58 -5.32 25.49 19.54
N GLN A 59 -6.07 24.83 20.41
CA GLN A 59 -5.53 24.01 21.47
C GLN A 59 -4.74 22.89 20.82
N HIS A 60 -3.41 23.05 20.75
CA HIS A 60 -2.53 21.90 20.62
C HIS A 60 -2.87 20.98 21.80
N ALA A 61 -3.59 19.90 21.50
CA ALA A 61 -3.63 18.72 22.34
C ALA A 61 -2.17 18.21 22.38
N GLY A 62 -1.42 18.74 23.36
CA GLY A 62 -0.05 18.39 23.59
C GLY A 62 0.04 16.87 23.70
N VAL A 63 0.93 16.28 22.89
CA VAL A 63 1.25 14.87 22.96
C VAL A 63 1.55 14.56 24.43
N ALA A 64 0.76 13.67 25.04
CA ALA A 64 0.95 13.30 26.43
C ALA A 64 2.25 12.50 26.54
N PHE A 65 3.33 13.17 26.91
CA PHE A 65 4.60 12.51 27.17
C PHE A 65 4.45 11.63 28.41
N LEU A 66 4.40 10.32 28.19
CA LEU A 66 4.42 9.33 29.25
C LEU A 66 5.76 9.40 29.97
N LYS A 67 5.73 9.47 31.31
CA LYS A 67 6.95 9.54 32.12
C LYS A 67 7.62 8.17 32.10
N GLU A 68 8.82 8.09 31.54
CA GLU A 68 9.60 6.85 31.42
C GLU A 68 9.76 6.12 32.78
N ASN A 69 9.90 6.87 33.87
CA ASN A 69 9.99 6.33 35.23
C ASN A 69 8.78 5.47 35.64
N GLU A 70 7.57 5.81 35.18
CA GLU A 70 6.36 5.04 35.48
C GLU A 70 6.33 3.74 34.66
N ILE A 71 6.77 3.79 33.41
CA ILE A 71 6.90 2.62 32.54
C ILE A 71 7.92 1.64 33.12
N LEU A 72 9.09 2.13 33.55
CA LEU A 72 10.13 1.30 34.16
C LEU A 72 9.66 0.61 35.44
N LYS A 73 8.83 1.29 36.25
CA LYS A 73 8.24 0.69 37.47
C LYS A 73 7.28 -0.45 37.13
N ILE A 74 6.44 -0.28 36.10
CA ILE A 74 5.50 -1.29 35.61
C ILE A 74 6.24 -2.49 35.01
N VAL A 75 7.30 -2.25 34.24
CA VAL A 75 8.10 -3.32 33.64
C VAL A 75 8.85 -4.12 34.71
N LYS A 76 9.46 -3.44 35.70
CA LYS A 76 10.14 -4.11 36.81
C LYS A 76 9.19 -4.97 37.64
N SER A 77 8.01 -4.46 38.00
CA SER A 77 7.02 -5.24 38.76
C SER A 77 6.51 -6.46 37.98
N ARG A 78 6.41 -6.35 36.64
CA ARG A 78 6.05 -7.49 35.78
C ARG A 78 7.15 -8.54 35.67
N ILE A 79 8.42 -8.12 35.65
CA ILE A 79 9.57 -9.03 35.64
C ILE A 79 9.67 -9.76 36.99
N GLU A 80 9.54 -9.04 38.11
CA GLU A 80 9.59 -9.62 39.46
C GLU A 80 8.37 -10.51 39.79
N GLY A 81 7.19 -10.15 39.29
CA GLY A 81 5.98 -10.97 39.43
C GLY A 81 6.07 -12.31 38.70
N LYS A 82 6.74 -12.35 37.54
CA LYS A 82 6.99 -13.60 36.80
C LYS A 82 8.05 -14.48 37.46
N THR A 83 9.03 -13.91 38.15
CA THR A 83 10.10 -14.69 38.81
C THR A 83 9.66 -15.29 40.15
N LYS A 84 8.70 -14.70 40.87
CA LYS A 84 8.09 -15.33 42.06
C LYS A 84 7.13 -16.47 41.75
N ALA A 85 6.43 -16.45 40.60
CA ALA A 85 5.52 -17.52 40.19
C ALA A 85 6.23 -18.80 39.69
N ALA A 86 7.52 -18.72 39.36
CA ALA A 86 8.31 -19.85 38.88
C ALA A 86 9.01 -20.67 39.99
N LYS A 87 8.91 -20.27 41.27
CA LYS A 87 9.59 -20.92 42.40
C LYS A 87 8.69 -21.70 43.37
N SER A 88 7.38 -21.78 43.14
CA SER A 88 6.45 -22.51 44.03
C SER A 88 5.83 -23.80 43.45
N ARG A 89 6.31 -24.30 42.31
CA ARG A 89 5.83 -25.58 41.73
C ARG A 89 6.96 -26.61 41.62
N LYS A 90 7.41 -27.12 42.77
CA LYS A 90 8.08 -28.42 42.83
C LYS A 90 8.03 -29.01 44.25
N LYS A 91 6.98 -29.78 44.57
CA LYS A 91 7.02 -30.99 45.45
C LYS A 91 5.64 -31.68 45.56
N GLY A 92 5.57 -32.98 45.23
CA GLY A 92 4.68 -33.99 45.86
C GLY A 92 3.60 -34.66 44.99
N ASP A 93 3.84 -35.93 44.61
CA ASP A 93 2.89 -37.02 44.23
C ASP A 93 1.80 -37.25 45.32
N ASP A 94 0.66 -37.94 45.16
CA ASP A 94 0.23 -39.09 44.33
C ASP A 94 -1.33 -39.19 44.31
N ASP A 95 -1.84 -40.04 43.41
CA ASP A 95 -3.14 -40.77 43.39
C ASP A 95 -4.49 -40.19 42.90
N GLU A 96 -4.90 -40.78 41.76
CA GLU A 96 -6.19 -41.40 41.40
C GLU A 96 -7.48 -40.62 40.97
N GLN A 97 -7.96 -41.08 39.80
CA GLN A 97 -9.34 -41.27 39.32
C GLN A 97 -10.15 -40.15 38.60
N VAL A 98 -10.15 -40.29 37.26
CA VAL A 98 -11.33 -40.52 36.37
C VAL A 98 -12.57 -39.60 36.52
N ASN A 99 -12.83 -38.73 35.53
CA ASN A 99 -13.96 -38.81 34.57
C ASN A 99 -14.34 -37.46 33.92
N THR A 100 -14.45 -37.51 32.58
CA THR A 100 -15.38 -36.79 31.68
C THR A 100 -15.92 -35.39 32.06
N SER A 101 -15.54 -34.39 31.27
CA SER A 101 -16.51 -33.56 30.51
C SER A 101 -15.80 -32.57 29.57
N LYS A 102 -15.75 -32.93 28.28
CA LYS A 102 -15.56 -31.96 27.19
C LYS A 102 -16.87 -31.20 27.00
N LEU A 103 -16.85 -29.87 27.14
CA LEU A 103 -17.65 -28.95 26.33
C LEU A 103 -17.12 -27.51 26.47
N LYS A 104 -16.36 -27.13 25.43
CA LYS A 104 -16.29 -25.83 24.74
C LYS A 104 -16.45 -24.55 25.58
N LYS A 105 -15.36 -23.78 25.67
CA LYS A 105 -15.44 -22.31 25.64
C LYS A 105 -14.36 -21.77 24.73
N ASP A 106 -14.80 -20.93 23.83
CA ASP A 106 -14.05 -20.23 22.79
C ASP A 106 -12.77 -19.57 23.33
N GLU A 107 -11.63 -19.98 22.78
CA GLU A 107 -10.43 -19.18 22.84
C GLU A 107 -9.83 -18.99 21.45
N LYS A 108 -9.86 -17.72 21.06
CA LYS A 108 -8.73 -17.02 20.43
C LYS A 108 -8.43 -17.42 19.00
N SER A 109 -9.11 -16.68 18.12
CA SER A 109 -8.57 -16.12 16.88
C SER A 109 -7.08 -15.78 17.02
N THR A 110 -6.26 -16.76 16.65
CA THR A 110 -4.91 -16.54 16.16
C THR A 110 -5.09 -16.13 14.70
N PRO A 111 -4.43 -15.07 14.19
CA PRO A 111 -4.45 -14.80 12.76
C PRO A 111 -3.75 -15.98 12.09
N ALA A 112 -4.54 -16.92 11.59
CA ALA A 112 -4.07 -17.92 10.67
C ALA A 112 -3.35 -17.18 9.55
N ALA A 113 -2.13 -17.61 9.24
CA ALA A 113 -1.53 -17.30 7.96
C ALA A 113 -2.57 -17.67 6.89
N GLU A 114 -3.23 -16.66 6.33
CA GLU A 114 -4.09 -16.82 5.17
C GLU A 114 -3.19 -17.37 4.06
N GLN A 115 -3.26 -18.69 3.91
CA GLN A 115 -2.97 -19.33 2.63
C GLN A 115 -3.94 -18.69 1.65
N GLU A 116 -3.46 -17.67 0.95
CA GLU A 116 -4.15 -17.05 -0.18
C GLU A 116 -4.62 -18.19 -1.09
N LYS A 117 -5.94 -18.26 -1.32
CA LYS A 117 -6.52 -19.25 -2.22
C LYS A 117 -5.85 -19.12 -3.58
N PRO A 118 -5.62 -20.24 -4.30
CA PRO A 118 -5.14 -20.20 -5.68
C PRO A 118 -6.04 -19.29 -6.49
N GLN A 119 -5.48 -18.17 -6.96
CA GLN A 119 -6.18 -17.21 -7.77
C GLN A 119 -6.10 -17.67 -9.23
N GLU A 120 -7.21 -17.63 -9.96
CA GLU A 120 -7.23 -18.06 -11.36
C GLU A 120 -6.19 -17.28 -12.17
N GLY A 121 -5.41 -18.00 -13.00
CA GLY A 121 -4.33 -17.42 -13.78
C GLY A 121 -2.98 -17.31 -13.07
N PHE A 122 -2.85 -17.72 -11.79
CA PHE A 122 -1.57 -17.76 -11.07
C PHE A 122 -1.14 -19.20 -10.71
N PRO A 123 0.17 -19.48 -10.58
CA PRO A 123 1.30 -18.56 -10.75
C PRO A 123 1.69 -18.34 -12.21
N ILE A 124 2.13 -17.13 -12.53
CA ILE A 124 2.69 -16.78 -13.85
C ILE A 124 4.21 -16.76 -13.72
N ASN A 125 4.87 -17.62 -14.49
CA ASN A 125 6.32 -17.88 -14.36
C ASN A 125 7.09 -17.33 -15.56
N ALA A 126 8.29 -16.83 -15.30
CA ALA A 126 9.27 -16.44 -16.30
C ALA A 126 10.65 -16.98 -15.90
N GLN A 127 11.38 -17.54 -16.86
CA GLN A 127 12.70 -18.10 -16.62
C GLN A 127 13.70 -17.58 -17.65
N SER A 128 14.88 -17.17 -17.18
CA SER A 128 16.00 -16.79 -18.02
C SER A 128 17.31 -17.17 -17.35
N GLU A 129 18.23 -17.78 -18.09
CA GLU A 129 19.56 -18.23 -17.63
C GLU A 129 19.58 -18.94 -16.26
N GLY A 130 18.54 -19.72 -15.96
CA GLY A 130 18.42 -20.46 -14.69
C GLY A 130 17.81 -19.67 -13.53
N VAL A 131 17.55 -18.37 -13.68
CA VAL A 131 16.76 -17.58 -12.73
C VAL A 131 15.29 -17.69 -13.08
N ASN A 132 14.45 -17.96 -12.07
CA ASN A 132 13.00 -18.01 -12.18
C ASN A 132 12.39 -16.83 -11.40
N LEU A 133 11.42 -16.16 -12.01
CA LEU A 133 10.54 -15.17 -11.41
C LEU A 133 9.10 -15.65 -11.57
N SER A 134 8.36 -15.70 -10.47
CA SER A 134 6.99 -16.17 -10.44
C SER A 134 6.10 -15.16 -9.73
N VAL A 135 5.01 -14.76 -10.38
CA VAL A 135 3.96 -13.97 -9.73
C VAL A 135 2.98 -14.98 -9.15
N GLN A 136 2.77 -14.94 -7.84
CA GLN A 136 1.99 -15.90 -7.06
C GLN A 136 0.53 -15.47 -6.88
N SER A 137 0.29 -14.17 -6.74
CA SER A 137 -1.05 -13.60 -6.58
C SER A 137 -1.06 -12.12 -6.95
N ALA A 138 -2.24 -11.59 -7.27
CA ALA A 138 -2.46 -10.18 -7.54
C ALA A 138 -3.72 -9.71 -6.80
N ARG A 139 -3.56 -8.77 -5.87
CA ARG A 139 -4.68 -8.31 -5.04
C ARG A 139 -4.67 -6.80 -4.84
N PHE A 140 -5.85 -6.19 -4.81
CA PHE A 140 -5.97 -4.78 -4.48
C PHE A 140 -5.98 -4.59 -2.96
N SER A 141 -5.08 -3.76 -2.45
CA SER A 141 -5.02 -3.39 -1.03
C SER A 141 -4.35 -2.04 -0.84
N GLY A 142 -4.83 -1.22 0.09
CA GLY A 142 -4.22 0.06 0.43
C GLY A 142 -4.15 1.07 -0.73
N GLY A 143 -5.06 0.98 -1.71
CA GLY A 143 -5.06 1.86 -2.89
C GLY A 143 -4.04 1.49 -3.97
N ALA A 144 -3.44 0.30 -3.90
CA ALA A 144 -2.52 -0.25 -4.89
C ALA A 144 -2.88 -1.70 -5.24
N LEU A 145 -2.44 -2.15 -6.42
CA LEU A 145 -2.35 -3.56 -6.77
C LEU A 145 -1.05 -4.10 -6.18
N LEU A 146 -1.17 -5.07 -5.28
CA LEU A 146 -0.07 -5.81 -4.69
C LEU A 146 0.09 -7.14 -5.42
N LEU A 147 1.24 -7.31 -6.06
CA LEU A 147 1.66 -8.55 -6.69
C LEU A 147 2.62 -9.26 -5.74
N LYS A 148 2.26 -10.45 -5.29
CA LYS A 148 3.20 -11.29 -4.55
C LYS A 148 4.09 -12.00 -5.56
N VAL A 149 5.38 -11.78 -5.45
CA VAL A 149 6.37 -12.34 -6.39
C VAL A 149 7.38 -13.20 -5.65
N GLN A 150 7.86 -14.22 -6.33
CA GLN A 150 8.79 -15.18 -5.79
C GLN A 150 9.89 -15.44 -6.81
N MET A 151 11.14 -15.32 -6.37
CA MET A 151 12.33 -15.47 -7.19
C MET A 151 13.19 -16.62 -6.70
N GLN A 152 13.91 -17.26 -7.62
CA GLN A 152 14.92 -18.25 -7.30
C GLN A 152 15.99 -18.30 -8.39
N ASN A 153 17.26 -18.34 -8.00
CA ASN A 153 18.37 -18.55 -8.91
C ASN A 153 18.86 -20.00 -8.84
N LYS A 154 18.62 -20.77 -9.90
CA LYS A 154 19.17 -22.12 -10.13
C LYS A 154 20.25 -22.12 -11.22
N GLY A 155 20.75 -20.94 -11.57
CA GLY A 155 21.83 -20.75 -12.53
C GLY A 155 23.20 -21.11 -11.95
N LYS A 156 24.25 -20.75 -12.69
CA LYS A 156 25.64 -21.03 -12.31
C LYS A 156 26.32 -19.86 -11.60
N ASP A 157 25.84 -18.65 -11.84
CA ASP A 157 26.40 -17.40 -11.36
C ASP A 157 25.42 -16.64 -10.45
N SER A 158 25.96 -15.84 -9.53
CA SER A 158 25.12 -14.93 -8.73
C SER A 158 24.59 -13.83 -9.64
N VAL A 159 23.31 -13.48 -9.47
CA VAL A 159 22.67 -12.47 -10.31
C VAL A 159 22.20 -11.32 -9.43
N ARG A 160 22.57 -10.10 -9.82
CA ARG A 160 22.16 -8.89 -9.14
C ARG A 160 21.11 -8.15 -9.96
N PHE A 161 20.11 -7.63 -9.28
CA PHE A 161 19.00 -6.87 -9.85
C PHE A 161 18.98 -5.45 -9.29
N LEU A 162 18.58 -4.51 -10.13
CA LEU A 162 18.21 -3.16 -9.71
C LEU A 162 16.73 -2.98 -9.99
N TYR A 163 15.94 -2.83 -8.92
CA TYR A 163 14.48 -2.68 -9.03
C TYR A 163 14.05 -1.34 -9.65
N SER A 164 14.96 -0.37 -9.76
CA SER A 164 14.76 0.82 -10.58
C SER A 164 14.65 0.51 -12.08
N PHE A 165 15.10 -0.67 -12.52
CA PHE A 165 14.95 -1.18 -13.89
C PHE A 165 13.82 -2.20 -14.01
N LEU A 166 12.97 -2.33 -12.99
CA LEU A 166 11.72 -3.05 -13.14
C LEU A 166 10.82 -2.21 -14.04
N ASP A 167 10.65 -2.66 -15.28
CA ASP A 167 9.70 -2.07 -16.21
C ASP A 167 8.36 -2.76 -16.01
N VAL A 168 7.33 -1.95 -15.79
CA VAL A 168 5.95 -2.42 -15.67
C VAL A 168 5.18 -1.73 -16.78
N SER A 169 4.54 -2.49 -17.65
CA SER A 169 3.77 -1.95 -18.77
C SER A 169 2.34 -2.49 -18.76
N ASP A 170 1.40 -1.69 -19.24
CA ASP A 170 0.04 -2.15 -19.47
C ASP A 170 -0.17 -2.77 -20.86
N ASP A 171 -1.39 -3.25 -21.12
CA ASP A 171 -1.83 -3.81 -22.39
C ASP A 171 -1.82 -2.81 -23.56
N LYS A 172 -1.57 -1.52 -23.30
CA LYS A 172 -1.44 -0.44 -24.30
C LYS A 172 0.01 0.00 -24.48
N GLY A 173 0.95 -0.65 -23.80
CA GLY A 173 2.38 -0.31 -23.85
C GLY A 173 2.76 0.93 -23.05
N ARG A 174 1.89 1.43 -22.16
CA ARG A 174 2.24 2.53 -21.25
C ARG A 174 3.04 1.99 -20.07
N THR A 175 4.18 2.59 -19.79
CA THR A 175 4.95 2.28 -18.58
C THR A 175 4.21 2.80 -17.34
N LEU A 176 4.08 1.94 -16.35
CA LEU A 176 3.46 2.18 -15.06
C LEU A 176 4.55 2.28 -13.99
N SER A 177 4.35 3.16 -13.01
CA SER A 177 5.23 3.22 -11.84
C SER A 177 4.91 2.07 -10.88
N ALA A 178 5.95 1.43 -10.37
CA ALA A 178 5.84 0.37 -9.38
C ALA A 178 6.93 0.52 -8.30
N SER A 179 6.66 0.01 -7.11
CA SER A 179 7.64 -0.14 -6.05
C SER A 179 7.76 -1.60 -5.64
N THR A 180 8.95 -1.99 -5.16
CA THR A 180 9.22 -3.36 -4.72
C THR A 180 9.60 -3.37 -3.25
N GLU A 181 9.10 -4.34 -2.50
CA GLU A 181 9.41 -4.54 -1.09
C GLU A 181 9.79 -6.01 -0.82
N GLY A 182 10.83 -6.23 -0.02
CA GLY A 182 11.24 -7.57 0.42
C GLY A 182 12.04 -8.40 -0.60
N LEU A 183 12.22 -7.90 -1.84
CA LEU A 183 13.05 -8.58 -2.84
C LEU A 183 14.55 -8.27 -2.65
N PRO A 184 15.43 -9.28 -2.71
CA PRO A 184 16.87 -9.10 -2.46
C PRO A 184 17.55 -8.51 -3.69
N SER A 185 18.46 -7.55 -3.53
CA SER A 185 19.20 -6.99 -4.67
C SER A 185 20.11 -8.01 -5.36
N GLU A 186 20.51 -9.08 -4.65
CA GLU A 186 21.35 -10.15 -5.18
C GLU A 186 20.75 -11.52 -4.88
N LEU A 187 20.72 -12.38 -5.89
CA LEU A 187 20.22 -13.75 -5.83
C LEU A 187 21.39 -14.72 -5.97
N PRO A 188 21.83 -15.35 -4.86
CA PRO A 188 22.95 -16.27 -4.88
C PRO A 188 22.61 -17.54 -5.66
N VAL A 189 23.66 -18.18 -6.18
CA VAL A 189 23.59 -19.46 -6.89
C VAL A 189 22.93 -20.53 -6.01
N ASN A 190 21.94 -21.24 -6.55
CA ASN A 190 21.19 -22.29 -5.85
C ASN A 190 20.62 -21.85 -4.49
N GLY A 191 20.29 -20.57 -4.36
CA GLY A 191 19.69 -20.00 -3.16
C GLY A 191 18.28 -20.52 -2.88
N PRO A 192 17.77 -20.28 -1.66
CA PRO A 192 16.37 -20.52 -1.34
C PRO A 192 15.50 -19.60 -2.20
N SER A 193 14.24 -19.99 -2.37
CA SER A 193 13.30 -19.11 -3.04
C SER A 193 12.88 -17.96 -2.12
N VAL A 194 13.00 -16.72 -2.62
CA VAL A 194 12.74 -15.51 -1.86
C VAL A 194 11.47 -14.86 -2.39
N SER A 195 10.59 -14.45 -1.48
CA SER A 195 9.35 -13.75 -1.82
C SER A 195 9.45 -12.26 -1.52
N GLY A 196 8.78 -11.46 -2.34
CA GLY A 196 8.58 -10.04 -2.11
C GLY A 196 7.28 -9.56 -2.73
N THR A 197 7.06 -8.26 -2.70
CA THR A 197 5.83 -7.64 -3.19
C THR A 197 6.18 -6.55 -4.19
N VAL A 198 5.47 -6.50 -5.31
CA VAL A 198 5.46 -5.37 -6.23
C VAL A 198 4.15 -4.62 -6.05
N SER A 199 4.22 -3.31 -5.80
CA SER A 199 3.06 -2.44 -5.58
C SER A 199 2.91 -1.46 -6.73
N ILE A 200 1.72 -1.43 -7.33
CA ILE A 200 1.38 -0.52 -8.44
C ILE A 200 0.18 0.33 -8.00
N PRO A 201 0.29 1.67 -7.94
CA PRO A 201 -0.82 2.53 -7.53
C PRO A 201 -2.08 2.31 -8.37
N ALA A 202 -3.23 2.14 -7.73
CA ALA A 202 -4.51 1.88 -8.40
C ALA A 202 -4.92 2.94 -9.44
N PRO A 203 -4.63 4.26 -9.26
CA PRO A 203 -4.93 5.27 -10.28
C PRO A 203 -4.21 5.04 -11.61
N LEU A 204 -3.08 4.33 -11.62
CA LEU A 204 -2.35 4.00 -12.84
C LEU A 204 -2.97 2.80 -13.59
N LEU A 205 -3.87 2.07 -12.92
CA LEU A 205 -4.49 0.84 -13.43
C LEU A 205 -5.93 1.06 -13.94
N ASP A 206 -6.37 2.30 -14.06
CA ASP A 206 -7.69 2.60 -14.61
C ASP A 206 -7.76 2.20 -16.09
N ASN A 207 -8.76 1.37 -16.42
CA ASN A 207 -8.97 0.77 -17.74
C ASN A 207 -7.79 -0.08 -18.25
N VAL A 208 -7.05 -0.71 -17.33
CA VAL A 208 -5.98 -1.69 -17.63
C VAL A 208 -6.50 -3.07 -17.28
N LYS A 209 -6.47 -4.02 -18.23
CA LYS A 209 -6.91 -5.40 -18.00
C LYS A 209 -5.76 -6.33 -17.64
N ARG A 210 -4.59 -6.07 -18.23
CA ARG A 210 -3.39 -6.88 -18.06
C ARG A 210 -2.18 -5.99 -17.95
N ILE A 211 -1.20 -6.46 -17.20
CA ILE A 211 0.12 -5.84 -17.10
C ILE A 211 1.21 -6.86 -17.42
N SER A 212 2.38 -6.34 -17.75
CA SER A 212 3.60 -7.11 -17.95
C SER A 212 4.71 -6.52 -17.08
N LEU A 213 5.53 -7.39 -16.51
CA LEU A 213 6.71 -7.03 -15.72
C LEU A 213 7.95 -7.51 -16.47
N ALA A 214 8.93 -6.63 -16.65
CA ALA A 214 10.24 -6.99 -17.16
C ALA A 214 11.33 -6.54 -16.18
N LEU A 215 12.20 -7.46 -15.78
CA LEU A 215 13.32 -7.21 -14.89
C LEU A 215 14.61 -7.70 -15.54
N THR A 216 15.62 -6.84 -15.56
CA THR A 216 16.92 -7.14 -16.18
C THR A 216 18.01 -7.16 -15.11
N ASP A 217 19.02 -8.01 -15.28
CA ASP A 217 20.18 -8.06 -14.39
C ASP A 217 21.09 -6.83 -14.52
N TYR A 218 21.90 -6.60 -13.48
CA TYR A 218 22.83 -5.49 -13.40
C TYR A 218 24.22 -5.92 -12.87
N PRO A 219 25.32 -5.53 -13.53
CA PRO A 219 25.41 -4.51 -14.59
C PRO A 219 25.42 -5.07 -16.01
N ALA A 220 25.45 -6.39 -16.19
CA ALA A 220 25.71 -7.00 -17.49
C ALA A 220 24.53 -6.89 -18.48
N GLN A 221 23.29 -6.76 -17.97
CA GLN A 221 22.06 -6.62 -18.77
C GLN A 221 21.88 -7.71 -19.84
N ARG A 222 22.25 -8.95 -19.52
CA ARG A 222 22.13 -10.12 -20.40
C ARG A 222 20.90 -10.96 -20.09
N LEU A 223 20.55 -11.06 -18.82
CA LEU A 223 19.43 -11.84 -18.31
C LEU A 223 18.21 -10.92 -18.19
N ARG A 224 17.14 -11.28 -18.89
CA ARG A 224 15.86 -10.56 -18.86
C ARG A 224 14.73 -11.52 -18.47
N LEU A 225 14.09 -11.22 -17.35
CA LEU A 225 12.91 -11.93 -16.85
C LEU A 225 11.68 -11.14 -17.26
N GLU A 226 10.83 -11.72 -18.10
CA GLU A 226 9.61 -11.08 -18.57
C GLU A 226 8.39 -11.92 -18.23
N VAL A 227 7.52 -11.37 -17.39
CA VAL A 227 6.24 -11.97 -17.01
C VAL A 227 5.13 -11.15 -17.66
N SER A 228 4.47 -11.72 -18.67
CA SER A 228 3.41 -11.05 -19.40
C SER A 228 2.02 -11.53 -18.99
N ASN A 229 0.99 -10.78 -19.37
CA ASN A 229 -0.43 -11.16 -19.24
C ASN A 229 -0.91 -11.35 -17.80
N ILE A 230 -0.36 -10.60 -16.85
CA ILE A 230 -0.81 -10.65 -15.46
C ILE A 230 -2.18 -9.99 -15.37
N PRO A 231 -3.24 -10.71 -14.98
CA PRO A 231 -4.58 -10.16 -14.92
C PRO A 231 -4.70 -9.13 -13.81
N VAL A 232 -5.35 -8.01 -14.12
CA VAL A 232 -5.69 -6.95 -13.17
C VAL A 232 -7.20 -6.99 -12.96
N GLU A 233 -7.67 -7.94 -12.16
CA GLU A 233 -9.08 -8.07 -11.80
C GLU A 233 -9.36 -7.26 -10.52
N ARG A 234 -10.29 -6.30 -10.59
CA ARG A 234 -10.82 -5.56 -9.44
C ARG A 234 -11.99 -6.30 -8.82
#